data_AF-A0A847EVS9-F1
#
_entry.id   AF-A0A847EVS9-F1
#
_cell.length_a   1.000
_cell.length_b   1.000
_cell.length_c   1.000
_cell.angle_alpha   90.00
_cell.angle_beta   90.00
_cell.angle_gamma   90.00
#
_symmetry.space_group_name_H-M   'P 1'
#
loop_
_entity.id
_entity.type
_entity.pdbx_description
1 polymer ?
#
loop_
_entity_poly.entity_id
_entity_poly.type
_entity_poly.pdbx_seq_one_letter_code
_entity_poly.pdbx_strand_id
1 'polypeptide(L)'
;RGEMINADSIHFPDSLKTKTLVKQRTIYGGGGIMPDIFVPFDTTSITPLHRTLSGSGILNRFSLEHVDANRKALIKAYPDPETYVANFTVGDDLMETLLAYARKENITFTEADSLSDKTLLKKQLKAYMARDLWKSAEFYRVMWTENEALIKGLEYLNAPKQYALKFEQD
;
A
#
# COMPACT_ATOMS: atom_id res chain seq x y z
N ARG A 1 -19.15 -1.87 -12.76
CA ARG A 1 -17.90 -2.27 -12.09
C ARG A 1 -17.28 -1.02 -11.47
N GLY A 2 -17.59 -0.74 -10.21
CA GLY A 2 -17.15 0.45 -9.47
C GLY A 2 -17.23 0.27 -7.94
N GLU A 3 -17.48 -0.96 -7.49
CA GLU A 3 -17.78 -1.32 -6.10
C GLU A 3 -16.60 -1.08 -5.14
N MET A 4 -15.36 -0.96 -5.66
CA MET A 4 -14.17 -0.61 -4.87
C MET A 4 -13.90 0.90 -4.80
N ILE A 5 -14.66 1.71 -5.55
CA ILE A 5 -14.42 3.15 -5.70
C ILE A 5 -15.61 3.96 -5.17
N ASN A 6 -16.83 3.45 -5.27
CA ASN A 6 -18.04 4.15 -4.85
C ASN A 6 -19.03 3.20 -4.14
N ALA A 7 -19.47 3.58 -2.93
CA ALA A 7 -20.44 2.82 -2.13
C ALA A 7 -21.83 2.73 -2.79
N ASP A 8 -22.25 3.77 -3.52
CA ASP A 8 -23.56 3.84 -4.20
C ASP A 8 -23.62 2.92 -5.43
N SER A 9 -22.47 2.41 -5.88
CA SER A 9 -22.40 1.42 -6.97
C SER A 9 -22.72 -0.01 -6.52
N ILE A 10 -22.97 -0.23 -5.22
CA ILE A 10 -23.19 -1.55 -4.64
C ILE A 10 -24.69 -1.83 -4.57
N HIS A 11 -25.20 -2.59 -5.53
CA HIS A 11 -26.60 -3.02 -5.56
C HIS A 11 -26.69 -4.49 -5.13
N PHE A 12 -27.29 -4.73 -3.97
CA PHE A 12 -27.52 -6.08 -3.48
C PHE A 12 -28.93 -6.56 -3.83
N PRO A 13 -29.10 -7.68 -4.56
CA PRO A 13 -30.38 -8.35 -4.68
C PRO A 13 -30.91 -8.76 -3.29
N ASP A 14 -32.18 -8.47 -3.00
CA ASP A 14 -32.80 -8.85 -1.72
C ASP A 14 -32.75 -10.37 -1.46
N SER A 15 -32.73 -11.17 -2.53
CA SER A 15 -32.60 -12.63 -2.48
C SER A 15 -31.28 -13.14 -1.88
N LEU A 16 -30.29 -12.27 -1.70
CA LEU A 16 -28.97 -12.62 -1.18
C LEU A 16 -28.76 -12.18 0.29
N LYS A 17 -29.76 -11.59 0.94
CA LYS A 17 -29.67 -11.20 2.36
C LYS A 17 -29.73 -12.43 3.29
N THR A 18 -28.76 -12.56 4.19
CA THR A 18 -28.79 -13.53 5.29
C THR A 18 -28.26 -12.90 6.58
N LYS A 19 -28.50 -13.53 7.74
CA LYS A 19 -28.08 -13.01 9.05
C LYS A 19 -27.02 -13.88 9.70
N THR A 20 -26.03 -13.25 10.33
CA THR A 20 -25.03 -13.98 11.14
C THR A 20 -25.68 -14.63 12.35
N LEU A 21 -25.26 -15.83 12.74
CA LEU A 21 -25.92 -16.62 13.79
C LEU A 21 -25.97 -15.96 15.18
N VAL A 22 -24.89 -15.28 15.59
CA VAL A 22 -24.78 -14.73 16.96
C VAL A 22 -25.31 -13.31 17.06
N LYS A 23 -24.73 -12.39 16.27
CA LYS A 23 -25.06 -10.96 16.32
C LYS A 23 -26.21 -10.57 15.38
N GLN A 24 -26.78 -11.51 14.64
CA GLN A 24 -27.90 -11.30 13.71
C GLN A 24 -27.68 -10.17 12.68
N ARG A 25 -26.40 -9.89 12.36
CA ARG A 25 -26.00 -8.87 11.39
C ARG A 25 -26.38 -9.30 9.99
N THR A 26 -26.99 -8.40 9.23
CA THR A 26 -27.31 -8.63 7.81
C THR A 26 -26.02 -8.68 7.01
N ILE A 27 -25.85 -9.73 6.21
CA ILE A 27 -24.79 -9.90 5.23
C ILE A 27 -25.42 -10.27 3.88
N TYR A 28 -24.69 -10.01 2.81
CA TYR A 28 -25.14 -10.25 1.45
C TYR A 28 -24.29 -11.35 0.81
N GLY A 29 -24.94 -12.37 0.23
CA GLY A 29 -24.29 -13.47 -0.47
C GLY A 29 -23.82 -13.11 -1.88
N GLY A 30 -22.97 -13.94 -2.48
CA GLY A 30 -22.64 -13.89 -3.92
C GLY A 30 -21.39 -13.10 -4.34
N GLY A 31 -20.72 -12.36 -3.43
CA GLY A 31 -19.56 -11.53 -3.80
C GLY A 31 -18.51 -11.30 -2.71
N GLY A 32 -18.60 -11.99 -1.56
CA GLY A 32 -17.76 -11.74 -0.38
C GLY A 32 -18.51 -10.97 0.72
N ILE A 33 -17.89 -10.82 1.90
CA ILE A 33 -18.49 -10.08 3.02
C ILE A 33 -18.26 -8.58 2.79
N MET A 34 -19.35 -7.81 2.67
CA MET A 34 -19.31 -6.36 2.56
C MET A 34 -18.67 -5.76 3.82
N PRO A 35 -17.66 -4.87 3.70
CA PRO A 35 -17.11 -4.19 4.85
C PRO A 35 -18.12 -3.23 5.47
N ASP A 36 -18.06 -3.12 6.78
CA ASP A 36 -18.88 -2.18 7.55
C ASP A 36 -18.55 -0.72 7.26
N ILE A 37 -17.32 -0.45 6.87
CA ILE A 37 -16.81 0.86 6.52
C ILE A 37 -16.21 0.74 5.13
N PHE A 38 -16.81 1.45 4.19
CA PHE A 38 -16.28 1.54 2.85
C PHE A 38 -15.16 2.56 2.82
N VAL A 39 -13.95 2.12 2.46
CA VAL A 39 -12.80 3.00 2.19
C VAL A 39 -12.47 2.84 0.70
N PRO A 40 -12.59 3.90 -0.11
CA PRO A 40 -12.37 3.80 -1.54
C PRO A 40 -10.91 3.47 -1.83
N PHE A 41 -10.68 2.63 -2.85
CA PHE A 41 -9.33 2.33 -3.29
C PHE A 41 -8.79 3.47 -4.16
N ASP A 42 -7.89 4.29 -3.62
CA ASP A 42 -7.22 5.33 -4.38
C ASP A 42 -6.13 4.73 -5.29
N THR A 43 -6.31 4.89 -6.60
CA THR A 43 -5.39 4.43 -7.63
C THR A 43 -4.67 5.56 -8.35
N THR A 44 -4.91 6.81 -7.96
CA THR A 44 -4.35 8.01 -8.63
C THR A 44 -2.83 8.00 -8.65
N SER A 45 -2.19 7.42 -7.63
CA SER A 45 -0.74 7.28 -7.54
C SER A 45 -0.14 6.14 -8.38
N ILE A 46 -0.97 5.33 -9.07
CA ILE A 46 -0.52 4.22 -9.92
C ILE A 46 -0.27 4.73 -11.35
N THR A 47 0.94 5.23 -11.59
CA THR A 47 1.39 5.71 -12.91
C THR A 47 1.80 4.55 -13.85
N PRO A 48 1.88 4.77 -15.18
CA PRO A 48 2.41 3.77 -16.11
C PRO A 48 3.84 3.34 -15.77
N LEU A 49 4.69 4.29 -15.33
CA LEU A 49 6.03 4.00 -14.83
C LEU A 49 5.97 3.04 -13.63
N HIS A 50 5.12 3.35 -12.64
CA HIS A 50 4.95 2.49 -11.47
C HIS A 50 4.54 1.07 -11.88
N ARG A 51 3.53 0.91 -12.75
CA ARG A 51 3.10 -0.41 -13.24
C ARG A 51 4.24 -1.17 -13.91
N THR A 52 5.03 -0.51 -14.74
CA THR A 52 6.14 -1.11 -15.49
C THR A 52 7.26 -1.59 -14.56
N LEU A 53 7.70 -0.74 -13.63
CA LEU A 53 8.78 -1.11 -12.70
C LEU A 53 8.32 -2.16 -11.68
N SER A 54 7.11 -2.01 -11.14
CA SER A 54 6.56 -2.98 -10.18
C SER A 54 6.29 -4.34 -10.85
N GLY A 55 5.73 -4.35 -12.06
CA GLY A 55 5.40 -5.57 -12.81
C GLY A 55 6.62 -6.34 -13.31
N SER A 56 7.75 -5.68 -13.57
CA SER A 56 9.01 -6.31 -13.98
C SER A 56 9.84 -6.89 -12.82
N GLY A 57 9.44 -6.60 -11.58
CA GLY A 57 10.21 -6.93 -10.39
C GLY A 57 11.53 -6.16 -10.24
N ILE A 58 11.77 -5.13 -11.06
CA ILE A 58 13.04 -4.38 -11.06
C ILE A 58 13.27 -3.65 -9.74
N LEU A 59 12.20 -3.16 -9.10
CA LEU A 59 12.26 -2.49 -7.80
C LEU A 59 12.85 -3.40 -6.71
N ASN A 60 12.44 -4.68 -6.72
CA ASN A 60 12.87 -5.67 -5.75
C ASN A 60 14.35 -6.06 -5.95
N ARG A 61 14.78 -6.23 -7.22
CA ARG A 61 16.18 -6.54 -7.52
C ARG A 61 17.10 -5.37 -7.20
N PHE A 62 16.73 -4.17 -7.65
CA PHE A 62 17.50 -2.96 -7.41
C PHE A 62 17.67 -2.66 -5.92
N SER A 63 16.58 -2.75 -5.13
CA SER A 63 16.64 -2.50 -3.69
C SER A 63 17.59 -3.47 -2.98
N LEU A 64 17.52 -4.77 -3.29
CA LEU A 64 18.40 -5.76 -2.72
C LEU A 64 19.88 -5.45 -3.03
N GLU A 65 20.21 -5.25 -4.31
CA GLU A 65 21.58 -4.92 -4.73
C GLU A 65 22.09 -3.62 -4.11
N HIS A 66 21.24 -2.58 -4.08
CA HIS A 66 21.60 -1.29 -3.51
C HIS A 66 21.84 -1.38 -2.00
N VAL A 67 20.98 -2.12 -1.28
CA VAL A 67 21.14 -2.34 0.16
C VAL A 67 22.41 -3.14 0.44
N ASP A 68 22.67 -4.22 -0.29
CA ASP A 68 23.86 -5.04 -0.05
C ASP A 68 25.16 -4.28 -0.32
N ALA A 69 25.20 -3.44 -1.36
CA ALA A 69 26.35 -2.58 -1.64
C ALA A 69 26.56 -1.49 -0.56
N ASN A 70 25.50 -0.99 0.07
CA ASN A 70 25.54 0.16 0.97
C ASN A 70 25.22 -0.17 2.44
N ARG A 71 25.07 -1.46 2.80
CA ARG A 71 24.50 -1.92 4.08
C ARG A 71 25.15 -1.30 5.29
N LYS A 72 26.48 -1.26 5.32
CA LYS A 72 27.25 -0.70 6.45
C LYS A 72 26.95 0.78 6.67
N ALA A 73 26.86 1.55 5.58
CA ALA A 73 26.55 2.98 5.65
C ALA A 73 25.08 3.20 6.06
N LEU A 74 24.15 2.42 5.48
CA LEU A 74 22.73 2.49 5.80
C LEU A 74 22.45 2.16 7.28
N ILE A 75 23.01 1.07 7.81
CA ILE A 75 22.85 0.71 9.23
C ILE A 75 23.53 1.72 10.16
N LYS A 76 24.67 2.30 9.74
CA LYS A 76 25.32 3.36 10.53
C LYS A 76 24.48 4.63 10.61
N ALA A 77 23.81 5.00 9.51
CA ALA A 77 22.94 6.18 9.46
C ALA A 77 21.57 5.92 10.10
N TYR A 78 21.06 4.70 9.98
CA TYR A 78 19.75 4.26 10.48
C TYR A 78 19.93 2.95 11.26
N PRO A 79 20.22 3.03 12.57
CA PRO A 79 20.54 1.84 13.37
C PRO A 79 19.34 0.92 13.61
N ASP A 80 18.13 1.46 13.54
CA ASP A 80 16.88 0.75 13.80
C ASP A 80 15.78 1.09 12.77
N PRO A 81 14.77 0.22 12.61
CA PRO A 81 13.67 0.46 11.68
C PRO A 81 12.88 1.73 11.97
N GLU A 82 12.64 2.08 13.24
CA GLU A 82 11.90 3.28 13.65
C GLU A 82 12.56 4.54 13.05
N THR A 83 13.86 4.67 13.24
CA THR A 83 14.69 5.79 12.78
C THR A 83 14.71 5.85 11.26
N TYR A 84 14.80 4.70 10.58
CA TYR A 84 14.72 4.62 9.12
C TYR A 84 13.36 5.07 8.58
N VAL A 85 12.27 4.55 9.14
CA VAL A 85 10.92 4.89 8.70
C VAL A 85 10.66 6.38 8.89
N ALA A 86 11.11 6.98 9.98
CA ALA A 86 10.94 8.39 10.25
C ALA A 86 11.80 9.31 9.35
N ASN A 87 13.08 8.94 9.12
CA ASN A 87 14.07 9.90 8.60
C ASN A 87 14.59 9.59 7.20
N PHE A 88 14.57 8.34 6.74
CA PHE A 88 15.06 8.02 5.40
C PHE A 88 14.05 8.44 4.33
N THR A 89 14.53 9.11 3.30
CA THR A 89 13.75 9.50 2.13
C THR A 89 14.46 9.03 0.86
N VAL A 90 13.67 8.55 -0.10
CA VAL A 90 14.20 8.22 -1.44
C VAL A 90 14.29 9.53 -2.23
N GLY A 91 15.51 10.04 -2.36
CA GLY A 91 15.84 11.22 -3.14
C GLY A 91 15.70 10.99 -4.65
N ASP A 92 15.78 12.09 -5.40
CA ASP A 92 15.74 12.04 -6.86
C ASP A 92 16.99 11.36 -7.45
N ASP A 93 18.13 11.48 -6.78
CA ASP A 93 19.39 10.80 -7.14
C ASP A 93 19.25 9.27 -7.14
N LEU A 94 18.63 8.72 -6.09
CA LEU A 94 18.39 7.29 -6.00
C LEU A 94 17.34 6.83 -7.02
N MET A 95 16.34 7.68 -7.30
CA MET A 95 15.37 7.40 -8.36
C MET A 95 16.01 7.38 -9.74
N GLU A 96 16.87 8.33 -10.07
CA GLU A 96 17.58 8.33 -11.36
C GLU A 96 18.51 7.13 -11.50
N THR A 97 19.14 6.70 -10.40
CA THR A 97 19.93 5.46 -10.36
C THR A 97 19.07 4.23 -10.63
N LEU A 98 17.87 4.15 -10.04
CA LEU A 98 16.90 3.09 -10.33
C LEU A 98 16.45 3.10 -11.80
N LEU A 99 16.16 4.28 -12.36
CA LEU A 99 15.74 4.40 -13.76
C LEU A 99 16.86 3.99 -14.72
N ALA A 100 18.11 4.37 -14.44
CA ALA A 100 19.27 3.92 -15.19
C ALA A 100 19.46 2.39 -15.09
N TYR A 101 19.29 1.81 -13.90
CA TYR A 101 19.33 0.37 -13.70
C TYR A 101 18.22 -0.34 -14.49
N ALA A 102 17.00 0.18 -14.46
CA ALA A 102 15.88 -0.37 -15.23
C ALA A 102 16.14 -0.34 -16.75
N ARG A 103 16.70 0.76 -17.28
CA ARG A 103 17.09 0.86 -18.70
C ARG A 103 18.18 -0.16 -19.06
N LYS A 104 19.17 -0.37 -18.18
CA LYS A 104 20.23 -1.37 -18.36
C LYS A 104 19.66 -2.80 -18.40
N GLU A 105 18.63 -3.07 -17.60
CA GLU A 105 17.91 -4.35 -17.57
C GLU A 105 16.84 -4.48 -18.68
N ASN A 106 16.89 -3.62 -19.70
CA ASN A 106 15.98 -3.59 -20.85
C ASN A 106 14.49 -3.37 -20.50
N ILE A 107 14.21 -2.72 -19.37
CA ILE A 107 12.86 -2.29 -19.03
C ILE A 107 12.54 -1.00 -19.77
N THR A 108 11.52 -1.04 -20.64
CA THR A 108 11.13 0.07 -21.50
C THR A 108 10.05 0.93 -20.86
N PHE A 109 10.28 2.23 -20.79
CA PHE A 109 9.32 3.26 -20.42
C PHE A 109 9.63 4.54 -21.19
N THR A 110 8.63 5.40 -21.41
CA THR A 110 8.82 6.64 -22.17
C THR A 110 9.43 7.74 -21.31
N GLU A 111 9.95 8.80 -21.94
CA GLU A 111 10.42 9.97 -21.20
C GLU A 111 9.28 10.67 -20.43
N ALA A 112 8.07 10.65 -20.99
CA ALA A 112 6.89 11.17 -20.30
C ALA A 112 6.58 10.34 -19.03
N ASP A 113 6.77 9.02 -19.08
CA ASP A 113 6.62 8.16 -17.92
C ASP A 113 7.65 8.50 -16.84
N SER A 114 8.91 8.77 -17.20
CA SER A 114 9.95 9.17 -16.24
C SER A 114 9.73 10.55 -15.63
N LEU A 115 8.87 11.39 -16.20
CA LEU A 115 8.46 12.68 -15.65
C LEU A 115 7.17 12.61 -14.82
N SER A 116 6.49 11.45 -14.80
CA SER A 116 5.27 11.25 -14.01
C SER A 116 5.53 11.25 -12.51
N ASP A 117 4.45 11.33 -11.70
CA ASP A 117 4.54 11.22 -10.26
C ASP A 117 5.26 9.92 -9.83
N LYS A 118 6.27 10.06 -8.98
CA LYS A 118 7.11 8.98 -8.44
C LYS A 118 6.82 8.71 -6.96
N THR A 119 5.84 9.37 -6.35
CA THR A 119 5.58 9.27 -4.91
C THR A 119 5.38 7.83 -4.45
N LEU A 120 4.53 7.07 -5.14
CA LEU A 120 4.30 5.66 -4.82
C LEU A 120 5.55 4.79 -5.06
N LEU A 121 6.29 5.05 -6.14
CA LEU A 121 7.54 4.36 -6.45
C LEU A 121 8.60 4.58 -5.37
N LYS A 122 8.78 5.82 -4.93
CA LYS A 122 9.70 6.19 -3.85
C LYS A 122 9.31 5.49 -2.55
N LYS A 123 8.02 5.48 -2.20
CA LYS A 123 7.51 4.79 -1.01
C LYS A 123 7.75 3.28 -1.08
N GLN A 124 7.48 2.67 -2.23
CA GLN A 124 7.68 1.23 -2.42
C GLN A 124 9.17 0.84 -2.41
N LEU A 125 10.04 1.65 -3.02
CA LEU A 125 11.48 1.45 -2.96
C LEU A 125 11.99 1.56 -1.51
N LYS A 126 11.57 2.59 -0.77
CA LYS A 126 11.86 2.73 0.67
C LYS A 126 11.44 1.49 1.45
N ALA A 127 10.26 0.93 1.16
CA ALA A 127 9.73 -0.25 1.83
C ALA A 127 10.55 -1.51 1.53
N TYR A 128 10.94 -1.73 0.27
CA TYR A 128 11.80 -2.86 -0.10
C TYR A 128 13.16 -2.78 0.59
N MET A 129 13.78 -1.60 0.59
CA MET A 129 15.05 -1.39 1.29
C MET A 129 14.94 -1.63 2.80
N ALA A 130 13.81 -1.25 3.44
CA ALA A 130 13.56 -1.55 4.84
C ALA A 130 13.51 -3.06 5.12
N ARG A 131 12.83 -3.82 4.25
CA ARG A 131 12.81 -5.28 4.35
C ARG A 131 14.22 -5.86 4.27
N ASP A 132 15.01 -5.40 3.31
CA ASP A 132 16.33 -5.99 3.03
C ASP A 132 17.37 -5.60 4.10
N LEU A 133 17.18 -4.46 4.77
CA LEU A 133 17.98 -4.07 5.93
C LEU A 133 17.63 -4.88 7.18
N TRP A 134 16.34 -5.18 7.41
CA TRP A 134 15.87 -5.86 8.62
C TRP A 134 15.03 -7.11 8.34
N LYS A 135 13.73 -6.96 8.10
CA LYS A 135 12.78 -8.07 7.94
C LYS A 135 11.51 -7.64 7.20
N SER A 136 10.75 -8.62 6.69
CA SER A 136 9.51 -8.41 5.93
C SER A 136 8.47 -7.54 6.61
N ALA A 137 8.39 -7.54 7.95
CA ALA A 137 7.47 -6.67 8.69
C ALA A 137 7.73 -5.17 8.41
N GLU A 138 8.98 -4.77 8.19
CA GLU A 138 9.34 -3.37 7.99
C GLU A 138 8.91 -2.83 6.61
N PHE A 139 8.76 -3.71 5.61
CA PHE A 139 8.12 -3.34 4.34
C PHE A 139 6.72 -2.79 4.59
N TYR A 140 5.89 -3.56 5.31
CA TYR A 140 4.52 -3.20 5.60
C TYR A 140 4.43 -1.98 6.48
N ARG A 141 5.37 -1.82 7.43
CA ARG A 141 5.45 -0.62 8.26
C ARG A 141 5.57 0.66 7.43
N VAL A 142 6.42 0.67 6.39
CA VAL A 142 6.55 1.79 5.46
C VAL A 142 5.32 1.93 4.56
N MET A 143 4.85 0.82 3.98
CA MET A 143 3.71 0.88 3.05
C MET A 143 2.41 1.33 3.73
N TRP A 144 2.24 1.00 5.01
CA TRP A 144 1.00 1.24 5.75
C TRP A 144 1.02 2.43 6.70
N THR A 145 2.13 3.19 6.79
CA THR A 145 2.22 4.36 7.69
C THR A 145 1.09 5.39 7.47
N GLU A 146 0.47 5.38 6.29
CA GLU A 146 -0.62 6.30 5.88
C GLU A 146 -1.80 5.56 5.25
N ASN A 147 -1.95 4.25 5.52
CA ASN A 147 -3.05 3.50 4.93
C ASN A 147 -4.37 3.89 5.59
N GLU A 148 -5.26 4.53 4.82
CA GLU A 148 -6.53 5.04 5.32
C GLU A 148 -7.41 3.93 5.93
N ALA A 149 -7.43 2.74 5.32
CA ALA A 149 -8.19 1.61 5.85
C ALA A 149 -7.64 1.12 7.20
N LEU A 150 -6.32 1.12 7.39
CA LEU A 150 -5.69 0.80 8.67
C LEU A 150 -6.01 1.87 9.72
N ILE A 151 -5.88 3.15 9.37
CA ILE A 151 -6.19 4.27 10.26
C ILE A 151 -7.65 4.21 10.69
N LYS A 152 -8.57 4.01 9.74
CA LYS A 152 -10.00 3.82 10.02
C LYS A 152 -10.24 2.58 10.87
N GLY A 153 -9.58 1.47 10.59
CA GLY A 153 -9.66 0.26 11.42
C GLY A 153 -9.27 0.53 12.88
N LEU A 154 -8.15 1.22 13.10
CA LEU A 154 -7.69 1.59 14.45
C LEU A 154 -8.65 2.57 15.14
N GLU A 155 -9.20 3.55 14.41
CA GLU A 155 -10.20 4.49 14.93
C GLU A 155 -11.39 3.74 15.53
N TYR A 156 -11.99 2.81 14.79
CA TYR A 156 -13.17 2.07 15.25
C TYR A 156 -12.86 0.99 16.29
N LEU A 157 -11.70 0.33 16.21
CA LEU A 157 -11.27 -0.63 17.24
C LEU A 157 -11.06 0.04 18.60
N ASN A 158 -10.57 1.28 18.61
CA ASN A 158 -10.37 2.07 19.82
C ASN A 158 -11.65 2.81 20.27
N ALA A 159 -12.71 2.82 19.46
CA ALA A 159 -14.00 3.43 19.76
C ALA A 159 -15.18 2.42 19.71
N PRO A 160 -15.16 1.35 20.53
CA PRO A 160 -16.11 0.24 20.41
C PRO A 160 -17.58 0.65 20.60
N LYS A 161 -17.86 1.69 21.38
CA LYS A 161 -19.22 2.23 21.55
C LYS A 161 -19.74 2.90 20.27
N GLN A 162 -18.91 3.68 19.58
CA GLN A 162 -19.30 4.33 18.31
C GLN A 162 -19.50 3.30 17.20
N TYR A 163 -18.67 2.26 17.17
CA TYR A 163 -18.84 1.15 16.24
C TYR A 163 -20.15 0.38 16.49
N ALA A 164 -20.52 0.12 17.75
CA ALA A 164 -21.75 -0.58 18.10
C ALA A 164 -23.03 0.20 17.71
N LEU A 165 -23.06 1.51 17.97
CA LEU A 165 -24.20 2.38 17.67
C LEU A 165 -24.57 2.40 16.18
N LYS A 166 -23.60 2.16 15.28
CA LYS A 166 -23.86 2.05 13.83
C LYS A 166 -24.84 0.92 13.48
N PHE A 167 -24.93 -0.12 14.30
CA PHE A 167 -25.75 -1.31 14.03
C PHE A 167 -27.00 -1.38 14.91
N GLU A 168 -27.22 -0.40 15.78
CA GLU A 168 -28.45 -0.28 16.59
C GLU A 168 -29.53 0.55 15.89
N GLN A 169 -29.22 1.15 14.73
CA GLN A 169 -30.12 2.02 13.96
C GLN A 169 -30.80 1.32 12.76
N ASP A 170 -30.58 0.01 12.57
CA ASP A 170 -31.15 -0.80 11.49
C ASP A 170 -32.28 -1.72 11.97
#